data_AF-A0A1C9HH52-F1
#
_entry.id   AF-A0A1C9HH52-F1
#
_cell.length_a   1.000
_cell.length_b   1.000
_cell.length_c   1.000
_cell.angle_alpha   90.00
_cell.angle_beta   90.00
_cell.angle_gamma   90.00
#
_symmetry.space_group_name_H-M   'P 1'
#
loop_
_entity.id
_entity.type
_entity.pdbx_description
1 polymer ?
#
loop_
_entity_poly.entity_id
_entity_poly.type
_entity_poly.pdbx_seq_one_letter_code
_entity_poly.pdbx_strand_id
1 'polypeptide(L)'
;KFTYKTPDYETKDTDILAAFRITPQRGVPPEEAGAAVAAESSTGTWTTLWTDGLTSLDHYEGRCYHKNYGRAVYECLRGGLYFTKDDENVNSQPFMRWRDRFVFCAEALFKAQAKTGEIKGHYLNATAGTCEEMIKRAVLARELGAPIIMHDYLTGGFTANTSLAHYCRDKSLLLHIHRAMHAVIDRQKNHGIHFHVLTKALRMSGGDHIHAGTVVGKLEGEREMTLSFVDLLREDLIEKDRSHGLFFTQDWVSMPGIMPVASWGIHVWHMPALTEIFGEDSVLQFVGGTL
;
A
#
# COMPACT_ATOMS: atom_id res chain seq x y z
N LYS A 1 -21.36 13.66 24.91
CA LYS A 1 -21.13 13.58 23.44
C LYS A 1 -19.94 14.49 23.14
N PHE A 2 -18.90 14.01 22.46
CA PHE A 2 -17.69 14.79 22.20
C PHE A 2 -17.96 15.83 21.10
N THR A 3 -18.15 17.09 21.47
CA THR A 3 -18.46 18.21 20.55
C THR A 3 -17.34 18.44 19.53
N TYR A 4 -16.08 18.31 19.96
CA TYR A 4 -14.87 18.61 19.17
C TYR A 4 -14.42 17.50 18.20
N LYS A 5 -15.15 16.39 18.12
CA LYS A 5 -14.89 15.29 17.15
C LYS A 5 -15.81 15.43 15.95
N THR A 6 -15.28 15.96 14.86
CA THR A 6 -16.05 16.29 13.65
C THR A 6 -15.42 15.62 12.41
N PRO A 7 -15.55 14.28 12.28
CA PRO A 7 -14.86 13.52 11.23
C PRO A 7 -15.35 13.87 9.82
N ASP A 8 -16.57 14.41 9.71
CA ASP A 8 -17.18 14.82 8.45
C ASP A 8 -16.95 16.31 8.13
N TYR A 9 -16.08 17.00 8.89
CA TYR A 9 -15.79 18.40 8.61
C TYR A 9 -14.96 18.58 7.33
N GLU A 10 -15.48 19.37 6.40
CA GLU A 10 -14.73 19.85 5.24
C GLU A 10 -13.99 21.14 5.62
N THR A 11 -12.65 21.09 5.57
CA THR A 11 -11.79 22.24 5.84
C THR A 11 -12.02 23.34 4.82
N LYS A 12 -12.00 24.59 5.28
CA LYS A 12 -12.09 25.79 4.44
C LYS A 12 -10.70 26.39 4.24
N ASP A 13 -10.53 27.14 3.16
CA ASP A 13 -9.26 27.83 2.84
C ASP A 13 -8.83 28.84 3.93
N THR A 14 -9.77 29.29 4.76
CA THR A 14 -9.54 30.24 5.85
C THR A 14 -9.18 29.57 7.18
N ASP A 15 -9.22 28.23 7.27
CA ASP A 15 -8.96 27.51 8.51
C ASP A 15 -7.46 27.48 8.83
N ILE A 16 -7.11 27.66 10.11
CA ILE A 16 -5.74 27.43 10.59
C ILE A 16 -5.60 25.94 10.93
N LEU A 17 -4.75 25.23 10.20
CA LEU A 17 -4.57 23.78 10.35
C LEU A 17 -3.35 23.47 11.22
N ALA A 18 -3.51 22.54 12.16
CA ALA A 18 -2.43 22.04 13.03
C ALA A 18 -2.39 20.50 13.01
N ALA A 19 -1.19 19.94 12.91
CA ALA A 19 -0.94 18.51 12.93
C ALA A 19 -0.23 18.10 14.22
N PHE A 20 -0.83 17.17 14.97
CA PHE A 20 -0.30 16.72 16.25
C PHE A 20 0.10 15.24 16.20
N ARG A 21 1.26 14.92 16.76
CA ARG A 21 1.63 13.54 17.10
C ARG A 21 1.16 13.25 18.53
N ILE A 22 0.13 12.43 18.66
CA ILE A 22 -0.50 12.13 19.95
C ILE A 22 -0.22 10.66 20.31
N THR A 23 0.29 10.43 21.52
CA THR A 23 0.43 9.09 22.11
C THR A 23 -0.52 8.98 23.29
N PRO A 24 -1.72 8.39 23.14
CA PRO A 24 -2.68 8.30 24.23
C PRO A 24 -2.17 7.40 25.37
N GLN A 25 -2.63 7.69 26.58
CA GLN A 25 -2.45 6.78 27.72
C GLN A 25 -3.22 5.47 27.50
N ARG A 26 -2.81 4.40 28.18
CA ARG A 26 -3.49 3.10 28.11
C ARG A 26 -4.96 3.26 28.52
N GLY A 27 -5.87 2.83 27.64
CA GLY A 27 -7.33 2.91 27.87
C GLY A 27 -7.99 4.18 27.34
N VAL A 28 -7.22 5.15 26.83
CA VAL A 28 -7.76 6.35 26.17
C VAL A 28 -7.85 6.13 24.66
N PRO A 29 -9.05 6.18 24.06
CA PRO A 29 -9.20 6.08 22.61
C PRO A 29 -8.45 7.20 21.87
N PRO A 30 -7.77 6.92 20.73
CA PRO A 30 -7.04 7.95 19.99
C PRO A 30 -7.91 9.11 19.50
N GLU A 31 -9.16 8.84 19.13
CA GLU A 31 -10.13 9.87 18.76
C GLU A 31 -10.52 10.77 19.92
N GLU A 32 -10.60 10.24 21.14
CA GLU A 32 -10.86 11.02 22.35
C GLU A 32 -9.65 11.90 22.68
N ALA A 33 -8.43 11.36 22.57
CA ALA A 33 -7.21 12.12 22.74
C ALA A 33 -7.07 13.25 21.70
N GLY A 34 -7.40 12.98 20.43
CA GLY A 34 -7.42 14.00 19.38
C GLY A 34 -8.50 15.07 19.60
N ALA A 35 -9.70 14.67 20.01
CA ALA A 35 -10.78 15.61 20.35
C ALA A 35 -10.44 16.47 21.58
N ALA A 36 -9.75 15.90 22.58
CA ALA A 36 -9.29 16.63 23.76
C ALA A 36 -8.24 17.69 23.40
N VAL A 37 -7.29 17.38 22.50
CA VAL A 37 -6.34 18.36 21.98
C VAL A 37 -7.07 19.47 21.23
N ALA A 38 -8.02 19.14 20.35
CA ALA A 38 -8.81 20.15 19.64
C ALA A 38 -9.63 21.04 20.60
N ALA A 39 -10.21 20.46 21.66
CA ALA A 39 -10.97 21.17 22.68
C ALA A 39 -10.10 22.16 23.47
N GLU A 40 -9.05 21.68 24.13
CA GLU A 40 -8.21 22.47 25.05
C GLU A 40 -7.29 23.46 24.32
N SER A 41 -7.15 23.35 22.99
CA SER A 41 -6.43 24.33 22.17
C SER A 41 -7.35 25.34 21.45
N SER A 42 -8.66 25.29 21.70
CA SER A 42 -9.64 26.23 21.16
C SER A 42 -10.53 26.83 22.25
N THR A 43 -11.65 26.19 22.56
CA THR A 43 -12.72 26.74 23.41
C THR A 43 -13.19 25.79 24.52
N GLY A 44 -12.67 24.56 24.55
CA GLY A 44 -13.10 23.53 25.49
C GLY A 44 -12.35 23.57 26.82
N THR A 45 -12.99 23.03 27.86
CA THR A 45 -12.36 22.73 29.15
C THR A 45 -12.93 21.41 29.70
N TRP A 46 -12.46 20.99 30.87
CA TRP A 46 -12.77 19.67 31.46
C TRP A 46 -14.24 19.46 31.88
N THR A 47 -15.08 20.49 31.83
CA THR A 47 -16.53 20.41 32.12
C THR A 47 -17.32 21.37 31.22
N THR A 48 -18.60 21.09 31.00
CA THR A 48 -19.48 21.98 30.24
C THR A 48 -19.78 23.25 31.04
N LEU A 49 -19.72 24.39 30.37
CA LEU A 49 -20.04 25.69 30.96
C LEU A 49 -21.31 26.26 30.32
N TRP A 50 -22.19 26.84 31.13
CA TRP A 50 -23.42 27.46 30.62
C TRP A 50 -23.14 28.67 29.71
N THR A 51 -21.97 29.30 29.88
CA THR A 51 -21.51 30.44 29.09
C THR A 51 -21.27 30.09 27.62
N ASP A 52 -21.14 28.81 27.28
CA ASP A 52 -21.01 28.36 25.89
C ASP A 52 -22.24 28.78 25.04
N GLY A 53 -23.42 28.89 25.66
CA GLY A 53 -24.64 29.38 25.01
C GLY A 53 -24.67 30.88 24.73
N LEU A 54 -23.65 31.63 25.17
CA LEU A 54 -23.52 33.07 24.90
C LEU A 54 -22.68 33.37 23.65
N THR A 55 -22.12 32.35 23.01
CA THR A 55 -21.31 32.46 21.79
C THR A 55 -21.76 31.45 20.74
N SER A 56 -21.37 31.66 19.48
CA SER A 56 -21.56 30.67 18.42
C SER A 56 -20.49 29.59 18.51
N LEU A 57 -20.59 28.70 19.51
CA LEU A 57 -19.58 27.67 19.79
C LEU A 57 -19.21 26.86 18.53
N ASP A 58 -20.21 26.45 17.73
CA ASP A 58 -20.01 25.74 16.46
C ASP A 58 -19.07 26.48 15.49
N HIS A 59 -18.99 27.81 15.55
CA HIS A 59 -18.09 28.59 14.71
C HIS A 59 -16.65 28.64 15.26
N TYR A 60 -16.49 28.69 16.59
CA TYR A 60 -15.20 28.94 17.25
C TYR A 60 -14.49 27.68 17.74
N GLU A 61 -15.19 26.55 17.80
CA GLU A 61 -14.60 25.30 18.26
C GLU A 61 -13.53 24.77 17.31
N GLY A 62 -12.43 24.27 17.90
CA GLY A 62 -11.44 23.47 17.19
C GLY A 62 -12.06 22.15 16.75
N ARG A 63 -11.62 21.64 15.60
CA ARG A 63 -12.18 20.43 15.02
C ARG A 63 -11.10 19.36 14.95
N CYS A 64 -11.35 18.19 15.51
CA CYS A 64 -10.55 16.98 15.26
C CYS A 64 -11.22 16.23 14.10
N TYR A 65 -10.69 16.41 12.90
CA TYR A 65 -11.37 15.99 11.67
C TYR A 65 -10.65 14.86 10.91
N HIS A 66 -9.37 14.51 11.18
CA HIS A 66 -8.64 13.49 10.38
C HIS A 66 -7.67 12.54 11.11
N LYS A 67 -7.57 11.30 10.58
CA LYS A 67 -6.42 10.39 10.68
C LYS A 67 -5.85 10.19 9.26
N ASN A 68 -4.65 10.70 8.99
CA ASN A 68 -4.16 11.02 7.63
C ASN A 68 -4.12 9.85 6.64
N TYR A 69 -3.84 8.62 7.10
CA TYR A 69 -3.63 7.48 6.20
C TYR A 69 -4.91 7.01 5.51
N GLY A 70 -6.00 6.81 6.27
CA GLY A 70 -7.29 6.38 5.73
C GLY A 70 -7.92 7.43 4.79
N ARG A 71 -7.72 8.73 5.06
CA ARG A 71 -8.19 9.79 4.14
C ARG A 71 -7.49 9.72 2.80
N ALA A 72 -6.15 9.65 2.80
CA ALA A 72 -5.39 9.53 1.55
C ALA A 72 -5.84 8.33 0.73
N VAL A 73 -6.07 7.19 1.39
CA VAL A 73 -6.63 5.98 0.77
C VAL A 73 -8.01 6.24 0.17
N TYR A 74 -8.93 6.84 0.93
CA TYR A 74 -10.28 7.13 0.45
C TYR A 74 -10.28 8.06 -0.76
N GLU A 75 -9.55 9.17 -0.71
CA GLU A 75 -9.53 10.16 -1.79
C GLU A 75 -8.91 9.58 -3.06
N CYS A 76 -7.81 8.84 -2.94
CA CYS A 76 -7.18 8.19 -4.10
C CYS A 76 -8.09 7.15 -4.76
N LEU A 77 -8.73 6.28 -3.95
CA LEU A 77 -9.62 5.24 -4.46
C LEU A 77 -10.89 5.82 -5.08
N ARG A 78 -11.50 6.82 -4.41
CA ARG A 78 -12.67 7.53 -4.92
C ARG A 78 -12.32 8.32 -6.19
N GLY A 79 -11.12 8.88 -6.26
CA GLY A 79 -10.63 9.66 -7.41
C GLY A 79 -10.39 8.84 -8.68
N GLY A 80 -10.43 7.51 -8.60
CA GLY A 80 -10.39 6.62 -9.77
C GLY A 80 -9.36 5.51 -9.69
N LEU A 81 -8.46 5.50 -8.70
CA LEU A 81 -7.52 4.38 -8.55
C LEU A 81 -8.27 3.11 -8.16
N TYR A 82 -7.88 1.96 -8.73
CA TYR A 82 -8.35 0.65 -8.27
C TYR A 82 -7.68 0.24 -6.96
N PHE A 83 -6.39 0.58 -6.82
CA PHE A 83 -5.57 0.19 -5.69
C PHE A 83 -4.83 1.37 -5.07
N THR A 84 -4.66 1.30 -3.76
CA THR A 84 -3.65 2.03 -2.98
C THR A 84 -2.79 1.02 -2.22
N LYS A 85 -1.68 1.43 -1.61
CA LYS A 85 -0.81 0.52 -0.86
C LYS A 85 -0.16 1.17 0.33
N ASP A 86 0.15 0.35 1.33
CA ASP A 86 1.17 0.68 2.31
C ASP A 86 2.54 0.87 1.61
N ASP A 87 3.39 1.75 2.14
CA ASP A 87 4.80 1.77 1.75
C ASP A 87 5.52 0.52 2.30
N GLU A 88 6.61 0.07 1.68
CA GLU A 88 7.33 -1.13 2.11
C GLU A 88 7.83 -1.04 3.55
N ASN A 89 8.18 0.16 4.01
CA ASN A 89 8.65 0.38 5.37
C ASN A 89 7.52 0.63 6.37
N VAL A 90 6.24 0.65 5.94
CA VAL A 90 5.09 0.87 6.82
C VAL A 90 4.60 -0.46 7.40
N ASN A 91 5.20 -0.87 8.53
CA ASN A 91 4.86 -2.09 9.24
C ASN A 91 4.02 -1.78 10.48
N SER A 92 4.64 -1.52 11.63
CA SER A 92 3.97 -1.18 12.89
C SER A 92 4.84 -0.31 13.78
N GLN A 93 4.92 0.97 13.44
CA GLN A 93 5.76 1.94 14.13
C GLN A 93 5.01 2.62 15.29
N PRO A 94 5.74 3.25 16.24
CA PRO A 94 5.10 4.00 17.32
C PRO A 94 4.14 5.11 16.87
N PHE A 95 4.34 5.67 15.67
CA PHE A 95 3.48 6.72 15.11
C PHE A 95 2.22 6.18 14.42
N MET A 96 2.18 4.90 14.06
CA MET A 96 1.04 4.26 13.41
C MET A 96 1.12 2.75 13.58
N ARG A 97 0.32 2.21 14.51
CA ARG A 97 0.25 0.75 14.75
C ARG A 97 -0.55 0.08 13.64
N TRP A 98 -0.14 -1.15 13.29
CA TRP A 98 -0.69 -1.86 12.14
C TRP A 98 -2.20 -2.13 12.23
N ARG A 99 -2.70 -2.49 13.42
CA ARG A 99 -4.14 -2.79 13.61
C ARG A 99 -5.00 -1.58 13.32
N ASP A 100 -4.65 -0.43 13.87
CA ASP A 100 -5.38 0.82 13.65
C ASP A 100 -5.36 1.21 12.17
N ARG A 101 -4.19 1.12 11.53
CA ARG A 101 -4.05 1.38 10.09
C ARG A 101 -4.95 0.47 9.25
N PHE A 102 -4.97 -0.83 9.54
CA PHE A 102 -5.77 -1.81 8.81
C PHE A 102 -7.26 -1.48 8.89
N VAL A 103 -7.76 -1.16 10.09
CA VAL A 103 -9.17 -0.78 10.29
C VAL A 103 -9.51 0.50 9.51
N PHE A 104 -8.68 1.55 9.59
CA PHE A 104 -8.96 2.80 8.88
C PHE A 104 -8.87 2.66 7.36
N CYS A 105 -7.93 1.87 6.86
CA CYS A 105 -7.81 1.61 5.42
C CYS A 105 -8.97 0.75 4.92
N ALA A 106 -9.43 -0.23 5.69
CA ALA A 106 -10.61 -1.02 5.36
C ALA A 106 -11.88 -0.16 5.32
N GLU A 107 -12.09 0.72 6.31
CA GLU A 107 -13.20 1.68 6.30
C GLU A 107 -13.16 2.59 5.06
N ALA A 108 -11.99 3.18 4.77
CA ALA A 108 -11.78 4.02 3.60
C ALA A 108 -12.04 3.27 2.28
N LEU A 109 -11.56 2.03 2.19
CA LEU A 109 -11.74 1.13 1.06
C LEU A 109 -13.23 0.90 0.78
N PHE A 110 -14.00 0.44 1.77
CA PHE A 110 -15.41 0.15 1.55
C PHE A 110 -16.25 1.42 1.34
N LYS A 111 -15.87 2.53 1.96
CA LYS A 111 -16.50 3.83 1.69
C LYS A 111 -16.29 4.27 0.24
N ALA A 112 -15.08 4.09 -0.32
CA ALA A 112 -14.79 4.40 -1.72
C ALA A 112 -15.53 3.45 -2.68
N GLN A 113 -15.56 2.15 -2.37
CA GLN A 113 -16.30 1.15 -3.13
C GLN A 113 -17.81 1.43 -3.16
N ALA A 114 -18.41 1.75 -2.02
CA ALA A 114 -19.83 2.14 -1.96
C ALA A 114 -20.14 3.42 -2.76
N LYS A 115 -19.17 4.35 -2.84
CA LYS A 115 -19.33 5.61 -3.58
C LYS A 115 -19.18 5.44 -5.10
N THR A 116 -18.30 4.55 -5.53
CA THR A 116 -17.94 4.37 -6.95
C THR A 116 -18.68 3.23 -7.63
N GLY A 117 -19.14 2.23 -6.87
CA GLY A 117 -19.71 0.99 -7.42
C GLY A 117 -18.66 0.01 -7.97
N GLU A 118 -17.37 0.34 -7.87
CA GLU A 118 -16.26 -0.48 -8.38
C GLU A 118 -15.58 -1.25 -7.25
N ILE A 119 -15.08 -2.45 -7.55
CA ILE A 119 -14.23 -3.19 -6.60
C ILE A 119 -12.91 -2.42 -6.45
N LYS A 120 -12.56 -2.10 -5.20
CA LYS A 120 -11.33 -1.39 -4.85
C LYS A 120 -10.45 -2.28 -3.98
N GLY A 121 -9.18 -1.91 -3.79
CA GLY A 121 -8.30 -2.57 -2.83
C GLY A 121 -7.27 -1.65 -2.21
N HIS A 122 -6.76 -2.04 -1.04
CA HIS A 122 -5.60 -1.41 -0.41
C HIS A 122 -4.62 -2.51 -0.01
N TYR A 123 -3.36 -2.41 -0.45
CA TYR A 123 -2.35 -3.42 -0.15
C TYR A 123 -1.88 -3.24 1.29
N LEU A 124 -2.55 -3.93 2.22
CA LEU A 124 -2.22 -3.91 3.64
C LEU A 124 -0.91 -4.68 3.89
N ASN A 125 0.11 -4.02 4.42
CA ASN A 125 1.44 -4.62 4.60
C ASN A 125 1.49 -5.59 5.78
N ALA A 126 1.57 -6.89 5.46
CA ALA A 126 1.66 -7.98 6.42
C ALA A 126 3.09 -8.26 6.88
N THR A 127 4.13 -7.65 6.28
CA THR A 127 5.54 -7.87 6.66
C THR A 127 5.76 -7.58 8.15
N ALA A 128 6.33 -8.57 8.85
CA ALA A 128 6.60 -8.50 10.28
C ALA A 128 7.93 -9.21 10.61
N GLY A 129 8.42 -9.04 11.85
CA GLY A 129 9.67 -9.65 12.29
C GLY A 129 9.62 -11.15 12.52
N THR A 130 8.42 -11.75 12.58
CA THR A 130 8.24 -13.22 12.67
C THR A 130 7.06 -13.66 11.79
N CYS A 131 7.07 -14.93 11.39
CA CYS A 131 5.99 -15.51 10.58
C CYS A 131 4.64 -15.50 11.32
N GLU A 132 4.64 -15.69 12.64
CA GLU A 132 3.42 -15.69 13.46
C GLU A 132 2.75 -14.31 13.45
N GLU A 133 3.54 -13.24 13.58
CA GLU A 133 2.99 -11.89 13.51
C GLU A 133 2.56 -11.53 12.07
N MET A 134 3.27 -12.00 11.06
CA MET A 134 2.88 -11.85 9.66
C MET A 134 1.53 -12.50 9.37
N ILE A 135 1.33 -13.75 9.80
CA ILE A 135 0.06 -14.46 9.62
C ILE A 135 -1.06 -13.80 10.43
N LYS A 136 -0.81 -13.32 11.65
CA LYS A 136 -1.82 -12.55 12.43
C LYS A 136 -2.32 -11.32 11.66
N ARG A 137 -1.44 -10.63 10.93
CA ARG A 137 -1.83 -9.49 10.09
C ARG A 137 -2.67 -9.94 8.90
N ALA A 138 -2.25 -10.98 8.20
CA ALA A 138 -3.00 -11.54 7.07
C ALA A 138 -4.40 -12.01 7.49
N VAL A 139 -4.52 -12.64 8.66
CA VAL A 139 -5.82 -13.04 9.26
C VAL A 139 -6.71 -11.82 9.48
N LEU A 140 -6.21 -10.75 10.13
CA LEU A 140 -7.04 -9.56 10.35
C LEU A 140 -7.43 -8.88 9.03
N ALA A 141 -6.52 -8.77 8.06
CA ALA A 141 -6.84 -8.20 6.75
C ALA A 141 -7.99 -8.96 6.07
N ARG A 142 -7.97 -10.30 6.13
CA ARG A 142 -9.05 -11.15 5.65
C ARG A 142 -10.34 -10.98 6.43
N GLU A 143 -10.29 -10.90 7.76
CA GLU A 143 -11.47 -10.67 8.61
C GLU A 143 -12.12 -9.31 8.35
N LEU A 144 -11.33 -8.30 8.00
CA LEU A 144 -11.81 -7.00 7.54
C LEU A 144 -12.35 -7.04 6.11
N GLY A 145 -12.20 -8.15 5.37
CA GLY A 145 -12.66 -8.28 3.99
C GLY A 145 -11.77 -7.58 2.95
N ALA A 146 -10.51 -7.27 3.29
CA ALA A 146 -9.57 -6.72 2.33
C ALA A 146 -9.32 -7.75 1.19
N PRO A 147 -9.34 -7.34 -0.09
CA PRO A 147 -9.15 -8.27 -1.20
C PRO A 147 -7.69 -8.62 -1.45
N ILE A 148 -6.76 -7.85 -0.89
CA ILE A 148 -5.32 -7.94 -1.17
C ILE A 148 -4.49 -7.48 0.02
N ILE A 149 -3.35 -8.15 0.24
CA ILE A 149 -2.30 -7.72 1.18
C ILE A 149 -0.97 -7.57 0.44
N MET A 150 0.05 -7.01 1.10
CA MET A 150 1.41 -7.01 0.57
C MET A 150 2.44 -7.60 1.53
N HIS A 151 3.56 -8.07 0.96
CA HIS A 151 4.72 -8.56 1.68
C HIS A 151 6.04 -8.20 0.98
N ASP A 152 7.08 -7.97 1.77
CA ASP A 152 8.44 -7.66 1.33
C ASP A 152 9.29 -8.93 1.32
N TYR A 153 9.33 -9.63 0.19
CA TYR A 153 9.79 -11.03 0.17
C TYR A 153 11.28 -11.22 0.54
N LEU A 154 12.19 -10.32 0.15
CA LEU A 154 13.62 -10.49 0.47
C LEU A 154 13.89 -10.20 1.93
N THR A 155 13.30 -9.14 2.46
CA THR A 155 13.48 -8.74 3.86
C THR A 155 12.70 -9.65 4.80
N GLY A 156 11.58 -10.22 4.36
CA GLY A 156 10.82 -11.24 5.08
C GLY A 156 11.39 -12.66 4.92
N GLY A 157 12.06 -12.93 3.80
CA GLY A 157 12.66 -14.21 3.44
C GLY A 157 11.73 -15.12 2.60
N PHE A 158 12.33 -15.90 1.70
CA PHE A 158 11.59 -16.81 0.79
C PHE A 158 10.70 -17.83 1.53
N THR A 159 11.14 -18.34 2.68
CA THR A 159 10.34 -19.28 3.49
C THR A 159 9.06 -18.63 4.03
N ALA A 160 9.16 -17.39 4.52
CA ALA A 160 8.01 -16.63 4.98
C ALA A 160 7.07 -16.30 3.81
N ASN A 161 7.63 -15.86 2.68
CA ASN A 161 6.87 -15.57 1.47
C ASN A 161 6.06 -16.79 0.99
N THR A 162 6.71 -17.94 0.86
CA THR A 162 6.06 -19.18 0.40
C THR A 162 4.95 -19.60 1.36
N SER A 163 5.19 -19.52 2.67
CA SER A 163 4.18 -19.81 3.69
C SER A 163 2.97 -18.87 3.58
N LEU A 164 3.22 -17.57 3.37
CA LEU A 164 2.16 -16.58 3.19
C LEU A 164 1.40 -16.79 1.88
N ALA A 165 2.08 -17.14 0.79
CA ALA A 165 1.46 -17.42 -0.50
C ALA A 165 0.52 -18.64 -0.43
N HIS A 166 0.90 -19.70 0.29
CA HIS A 166 0.01 -20.82 0.56
C HIS A 166 -1.22 -20.38 1.37
N TYR A 167 -1.03 -19.62 2.44
CA TYR A 167 -2.14 -19.07 3.22
C TYR A 167 -3.09 -18.24 2.36
N CYS A 168 -2.56 -17.35 1.53
CA CYS A 168 -3.32 -16.46 0.65
C CYS A 168 -4.19 -17.26 -0.34
N ARG A 169 -3.60 -18.29 -0.96
CA ARG A 169 -4.32 -19.21 -1.86
C ARG A 169 -5.46 -19.95 -1.16
N ASP A 170 -5.22 -20.47 0.04
CA ASP A 170 -6.23 -21.21 0.82
C ASP A 170 -7.36 -20.31 1.35
N LYS A 171 -7.14 -18.99 1.39
CA LYS A 171 -8.07 -18.00 1.94
C LYS A 171 -8.65 -17.04 0.91
N SER A 172 -8.37 -17.25 -0.38
CA SER A 172 -8.82 -16.38 -1.48
C SER A 172 -8.45 -14.91 -1.25
N LEU A 173 -7.19 -14.67 -0.84
CA LEU A 173 -6.63 -13.36 -0.59
C LEU A 173 -5.51 -13.11 -1.59
N LEU A 174 -5.53 -11.98 -2.32
CA LEU A 174 -4.45 -11.64 -3.23
C LEU A 174 -3.19 -11.20 -2.47
N LEU A 175 -2.03 -11.51 -3.02
CA LEU A 175 -0.73 -11.24 -2.43
C LEU A 175 0.15 -10.40 -3.37
N HIS A 176 0.35 -9.14 -3.02
CA HIS A 176 1.30 -8.26 -3.69
C HIS A 176 2.72 -8.41 -3.12
N ILE A 177 3.70 -8.65 -3.98
CA ILE A 177 5.10 -8.77 -3.59
C ILE A 177 5.86 -7.48 -3.90
N HIS A 178 6.35 -6.85 -2.84
CA HIS A 178 7.30 -5.75 -2.96
C HIS A 178 8.73 -6.28 -2.86
N ARG A 179 9.62 -5.76 -3.70
CA ARG A 179 11.01 -6.25 -3.86
C ARG A 179 12.04 -5.49 -3.03
N ALA A 180 11.68 -5.00 -1.84
CA ALA A 180 12.59 -4.25 -0.98
C ALA A 180 13.95 -4.98 -0.83
N MET A 181 15.06 -4.23 -0.83
CA MET A 181 16.44 -4.73 -0.76
C MET A 181 17.01 -5.40 -2.04
N HIS A 182 16.23 -5.62 -3.11
CA HIS A 182 16.73 -6.34 -4.31
C HIS A 182 17.99 -5.71 -4.92
N ALA A 183 18.02 -4.38 -5.04
CA ALA A 183 19.14 -3.60 -5.61
C ALA A 183 20.49 -3.81 -4.90
N VAL A 184 20.50 -4.37 -3.69
CA VAL A 184 21.74 -4.75 -2.99
C VAL A 184 22.44 -5.91 -3.70
N ILE A 185 21.69 -6.80 -4.35
CA ILE A 185 22.20 -8.04 -4.93
C ILE A 185 22.05 -8.13 -6.44
N ASP A 186 21.20 -7.32 -7.09
CA ASP A 186 20.93 -7.45 -8.53
C ASP A 186 21.37 -6.26 -9.40
N ARG A 187 21.89 -5.20 -8.78
CA ARG A 187 22.24 -3.95 -9.49
C ARG A 187 23.58 -4.00 -10.23
N GLN A 188 24.60 -4.57 -9.61
CA GLN A 188 25.96 -4.47 -10.14
C GLN A 188 26.21 -5.56 -11.20
N LYS A 189 26.62 -5.15 -12.41
CA LYS A 189 26.87 -6.09 -13.53
C LYS A 189 28.02 -7.07 -13.25
N ASN A 190 28.97 -6.70 -12.39
CA ASN A 190 30.16 -7.48 -12.10
C ASN A 190 29.99 -8.49 -10.95
N HIS A 191 28.97 -8.36 -10.11
CA HIS A 191 28.77 -9.24 -8.96
C HIS A 191 27.33 -9.20 -8.45
N GLY A 192 26.72 -10.36 -8.23
CA GLY A 192 25.37 -10.46 -7.70
C GLY A 192 24.53 -11.57 -8.34
N ILE A 193 23.21 -11.43 -8.21
CA ILE A 193 22.20 -12.29 -8.82
C ILE A 193 21.31 -11.39 -9.68
N HIS A 194 21.37 -11.55 -11.00
CA HIS A 194 20.54 -10.74 -11.91
C HIS A 194 19.04 -10.92 -11.63
N PHE A 195 18.26 -9.85 -11.79
CA PHE A 195 16.83 -9.85 -11.55
C PHE A 195 16.04 -10.92 -12.32
N HIS A 196 16.54 -11.45 -13.45
CA HIS A 196 15.93 -12.58 -14.16
C HIS A 196 15.83 -13.83 -13.28
N VAL A 197 16.88 -14.12 -12.51
CA VAL A 197 16.89 -15.26 -11.59
C VAL A 197 15.95 -15.00 -10.42
N LEU A 198 15.96 -13.77 -9.88
CA LEU A 198 15.05 -13.37 -8.81
C LEU A 198 13.59 -13.48 -9.26
N THR A 199 13.26 -13.02 -10.47
CA THR A 199 11.93 -13.10 -11.09
C THR A 199 11.43 -14.54 -11.15
N LYS A 200 12.28 -15.49 -11.56
CA LYS A 200 11.92 -16.92 -11.56
C LYS A 200 11.69 -17.45 -10.15
N ALA A 201 12.61 -17.16 -9.23
CA ALA A 201 12.51 -17.57 -7.84
C ALA A 201 11.22 -17.02 -7.19
N LEU A 202 10.83 -15.81 -7.56
CA LEU A 202 9.64 -15.12 -7.12
C LEU A 202 8.36 -15.78 -7.63
N ARG A 203 8.28 -16.07 -8.94
CA ARG A 203 7.18 -16.82 -9.53
C ARG A 203 6.96 -18.17 -8.86
N MET A 204 8.04 -18.90 -8.59
CA MET A 204 7.98 -20.17 -7.89
C MET A 204 7.61 -20.04 -6.41
N SER A 205 8.10 -18.99 -5.71
CA SER A 205 7.83 -18.79 -4.28
C SER A 205 6.39 -18.32 -4.01
N GLY A 206 5.68 -17.86 -5.03
CA GLY A 206 4.30 -17.42 -4.95
C GLY A 206 4.13 -15.92 -4.66
N GLY A 207 2.97 -15.43 -5.07
CA GLY A 207 2.61 -14.02 -5.14
C GLY A 207 1.75 -13.83 -6.40
N ASP A 208 0.86 -12.85 -6.36
CA ASP A 208 -0.02 -12.55 -7.50
C ASP A 208 0.48 -11.33 -8.27
N HIS A 209 1.11 -10.37 -7.57
CA HIS A 209 1.75 -9.20 -8.18
C HIS A 209 3.22 -9.12 -7.81
N ILE A 210 4.06 -8.52 -8.69
CA ILE A 210 5.44 -8.18 -8.35
C ILE A 210 5.95 -6.92 -9.03
N HIS A 211 6.73 -6.12 -8.30
CA HIS A 211 7.45 -4.98 -8.88
C HIS A 211 8.47 -5.44 -9.93
N ALA A 212 8.29 -4.99 -11.18
CA ALA A 212 9.15 -5.32 -12.31
C ALA A 212 10.07 -4.14 -12.68
N GLY A 213 9.72 -2.90 -12.37
CA GLY A 213 10.49 -1.71 -12.76
C GLY A 213 9.66 -0.80 -13.65
N THR A 214 10.24 0.26 -14.18
CA THR A 214 9.50 1.24 -15.00
C THR A 214 10.18 1.61 -16.30
N VAL A 215 11.49 1.39 -16.43
CA VAL A 215 12.36 1.86 -17.54
C VAL A 215 12.47 3.38 -17.62
N VAL A 216 11.33 4.09 -17.62
CA VAL A 216 11.22 5.55 -17.77
C VAL A 216 11.04 6.29 -16.45
N GLY A 217 10.94 5.57 -15.33
CA GLY A 217 10.83 6.17 -14.01
C GLY A 217 12.20 6.49 -13.41
N LYS A 218 12.21 6.71 -12.09
CA LYS A 218 13.41 7.18 -11.38
C LYS A 218 14.37 6.03 -10.99
N LEU A 219 13.93 4.77 -11.04
CA LEU A 219 14.81 3.61 -10.79
C LEU A 219 15.47 3.14 -12.08
N GLU A 220 16.64 2.52 -11.92
CA GLU A 220 17.37 1.87 -13.00
C GLU A 220 16.53 0.77 -13.67
N GLY A 221 16.56 0.72 -15.00
CA GLY A 221 15.90 -0.31 -15.79
C GLY A 221 16.28 -0.20 -17.26
N GLU A 222 16.94 -1.22 -17.79
CA GLU A 222 17.18 -1.35 -19.24
C GLU A 222 15.91 -1.91 -19.90
N ARG A 223 15.48 -1.31 -21.01
CA ARG A 223 14.21 -1.65 -21.67
C ARG A 223 14.15 -3.12 -22.08
N GLU A 224 15.15 -3.59 -22.82
CA GLU A 224 15.22 -4.97 -23.32
C GLU A 224 15.20 -5.98 -22.17
N MET A 225 15.97 -5.72 -21.12
CA MET A 225 15.98 -6.57 -19.92
C MET A 225 14.62 -6.57 -19.20
N THR A 226 13.90 -5.45 -19.26
CA THR A 226 12.58 -5.33 -18.61
C THR A 226 11.52 -6.14 -19.32
N LEU A 227 11.52 -6.10 -20.65
CA LEU A 227 10.60 -6.89 -21.47
C LEU A 227 10.76 -8.40 -21.16
N SER A 228 12.00 -8.89 -21.10
CA SER A 228 12.24 -10.31 -20.86
C SER A 228 11.84 -10.80 -19.47
N PHE A 229 12.07 -10.02 -18.39
CA PHE A 229 11.56 -10.46 -17.08
C PHE A 229 10.05 -10.23 -16.93
N VAL A 230 9.43 -9.33 -17.69
CA VAL A 230 7.97 -9.23 -17.79
C VAL A 230 7.40 -10.49 -18.47
N ASP A 231 8.03 -10.98 -19.53
CA ASP A 231 7.62 -12.22 -20.21
C ASP A 231 7.82 -13.45 -19.30
N LEU A 232 8.92 -13.50 -18.53
CA LEU A 232 9.11 -14.54 -17.51
C LEU A 232 8.02 -14.57 -16.44
N LEU A 233 7.34 -13.44 -16.18
CA LEU A 233 6.26 -13.37 -15.21
C LEU A 233 4.92 -13.81 -15.79
N ARG A 234 4.67 -13.57 -17.09
CA ARG A 234 3.35 -13.78 -17.71
C ARG A 234 3.26 -15.08 -18.50
N GLU A 235 4.24 -15.35 -19.34
CA GLU A 235 4.15 -16.38 -20.36
C GLU A 235 4.43 -17.77 -19.78
N ASP A 236 3.85 -18.81 -20.40
CA ASP A 236 4.09 -20.21 -20.01
C ASP A 236 5.42 -20.74 -20.60
N LEU A 237 5.74 -20.35 -21.84
CA LEU A 237 6.97 -20.73 -22.52
C LEU A 237 7.72 -19.50 -23.01
N ILE A 238 8.96 -19.35 -22.56
CA ILE A 238 9.85 -18.25 -22.96
C ILE A 238 11.06 -18.87 -23.65
N GLU A 239 11.25 -18.55 -24.93
CA GLU A 239 12.40 -19.05 -25.69
C GLU A 239 13.71 -18.39 -25.28
N LYS A 240 14.81 -19.12 -25.52
CA LYS A 240 16.15 -18.58 -25.32
C LYS A 240 16.39 -17.38 -26.24
N ASP A 241 16.66 -16.22 -25.63
CA ASP A 241 17.12 -15.03 -26.33
C ASP A 241 18.23 -14.29 -25.56
N ARG A 242 19.46 -14.42 -26.06
CA ARG A 242 20.63 -13.79 -25.43
C ARG A 242 20.64 -12.27 -25.55
N SER A 243 19.95 -11.69 -26.53
CA SER A 243 19.90 -10.23 -26.70
C SER A 243 19.11 -9.55 -25.58
N HIS A 244 18.15 -10.27 -24.99
CA HIS A 244 17.35 -9.84 -23.83
C HIS A 244 17.80 -10.50 -22.51
N GLY A 245 19.00 -11.09 -22.46
CA GLY A 245 19.54 -11.71 -21.23
C GLY A 245 18.91 -13.06 -20.84
N LEU A 246 18.15 -13.70 -21.74
CA LEU A 246 17.56 -15.03 -21.56
C LEU A 246 18.51 -16.12 -22.11
N PHE A 247 19.24 -16.77 -21.21
CA PHE A 247 20.25 -17.77 -21.59
C PHE A 247 19.69 -19.17 -21.89
N PHE A 248 18.46 -19.44 -21.44
CA PHE A 248 17.81 -20.75 -21.53
C PHE A 248 16.33 -20.57 -21.87
N THR A 249 15.79 -21.49 -22.67
CA THR A 249 14.34 -21.66 -22.83
C THR A 249 13.76 -22.07 -21.47
N GLN A 250 12.67 -21.42 -21.06
CA GLN A 250 11.98 -21.68 -19.80
C GLN A 250 10.53 -22.07 -20.08
N ASP A 251 10.19 -23.31 -19.76
CA ASP A 251 8.81 -23.79 -19.68
C ASP A 251 8.36 -23.73 -18.21
N TRP A 252 7.20 -23.11 -17.97
CA TRP A 252 6.58 -22.98 -16.66
C TRP A 252 5.58 -24.09 -16.34
N VAL A 253 5.30 -24.98 -17.30
CA VAL A 253 4.48 -26.17 -17.13
C VAL A 253 3.12 -25.81 -16.52
N SER A 254 2.48 -24.78 -17.08
CA SER A 254 1.19 -24.24 -16.65
C SER A 254 1.19 -23.66 -15.23
N MET A 255 2.35 -23.32 -14.67
CA MET A 255 2.41 -22.51 -13.45
C MET A 255 1.76 -21.15 -13.73
N PRO A 256 0.83 -20.67 -12.87
CA PRO A 256 0.19 -19.38 -13.06
C PRO A 256 1.20 -18.23 -13.25
N GLY A 257 0.85 -17.29 -14.11
CA GLY A 257 1.59 -16.04 -14.26
C GLY A 257 1.45 -15.13 -13.04
N ILE A 258 2.33 -14.15 -12.94
CA ILE A 258 2.31 -13.07 -11.94
C ILE A 258 2.14 -11.75 -12.66
N MET A 259 1.29 -10.88 -12.12
CA MET A 259 1.07 -9.55 -12.68
C MET A 259 2.27 -8.63 -12.41
N PRO A 260 2.97 -8.15 -13.45
CA PRO A 260 4.04 -7.17 -13.29
C PRO A 260 3.48 -5.83 -12.81
N VAL A 261 4.21 -5.20 -11.89
CA VAL A 261 3.89 -3.89 -11.33
C VAL A 261 4.96 -2.89 -11.72
N ALA A 262 4.55 -1.85 -12.44
CA ALA A 262 5.39 -0.71 -12.77
C ALA A 262 5.14 0.40 -11.75
N SER A 263 6.17 0.74 -10.97
CA SER A 263 6.04 1.67 -9.85
C SER A 263 7.32 2.49 -9.66
N TRP A 264 7.15 3.68 -9.08
CA TRP A 264 8.17 4.64 -8.67
C TRP A 264 8.61 5.66 -9.74
N GLY A 265 8.32 6.93 -9.46
CA GLY A 265 8.76 8.07 -10.27
C GLY A 265 8.08 8.18 -11.64
N ILE A 266 6.87 7.64 -11.79
CA ILE A 266 6.08 7.73 -13.03
C ILE A 266 4.92 8.72 -12.89
N HIS A 267 4.53 9.33 -14.01
CA HIS A 267 3.44 10.31 -14.13
C HIS A 267 2.76 10.15 -15.50
N VAL A 268 1.66 10.87 -15.75
CA VAL A 268 0.82 10.70 -16.95
C VAL A 268 1.58 10.72 -18.29
N TRP A 269 2.63 11.53 -18.43
CA TRP A 269 3.41 11.59 -19.68
C TRP A 269 4.19 10.31 -20.02
N HIS A 270 4.37 9.40 -19.04
CA HIS A 270 5.01 8.11 -19.27
C HIS A 270 4.03 7.06 -19.81
N MET A 271 2.72 7.34 -19.85
CA MET A 271 1.71 6.37 -20.26
C MET A 271 2.00 5.68 -21.59
N PRO A 272 2.37 6.37 -22.69
CA PRO A 272 2.65 5.69 -23.96
C PRO A 272 3.75 4.63 -23.84
N ALA A 273 4.85 4.94 -23.13
CA ALA A 273 5.94 4.00 -22.91
C ALA A 273 5.54 2.85 -21.96
N LEU A 274 4.79 3.16 -20.90
CA LEU A 274 4.33 2.15 -19.94
C LEU A 274 3.39 1.14 -20.60
N THR A 275 2.44 1.59 -21.41
CA THR A 275 1.52 0.70 -22.13
C THR A 275 2.23 -0.13 -23.19
N GLU A 276 3.27 0.42 -23.82
CA GLU A 276 4.09 -0.32 -24.79
C GLU A 276 4.94 -1.42 -24.10
N ILE A 277 5.48 -1.14 -22.91
CA ILE A 277 6.37 -2.07 -22.19
C ILE A 277 5.57 -3.16 -21.45
N PHE A 278 4.52 -2.77 -20.73
CA PHE A 278 3.82 -3.65 -19.80
C PHE A 278 2.51 -4.22 -20.35
N GLY A 279 1.92 -3.60 -21.38
CA GLY A 279 0.65 -4.02 -21.95
C GLY A 279 -0.52 -3.94 -20.96
N GLU A 280 -1.57 -4.73 -21.23
CA GLU A 280 -2.83 -4.71 -20.48
C GLU A 280 -2.73 -5.44 -19.13
N ASP A 281 -1.99 -6.54 -19.07
CA ASP A 281 -1.83 -7.37 -17.86
C ASP A 281 -0.75 -6.81 -16.94
N SER A 282 -0.99 -5.63 -16.39
CA SER A 282 -0.05 -4.97 -15.48
C SER A 282 -0.72 -4.02 -14.50
N VAL A 283 -0.02 -3.71 -13.40
CA VAL A 283 -0.43 -2.64 -12.47
C VAL A 283 0.53 -1.47 -12.60
N LEU A 284 0.00 -0.29 -12.95
CA LEU A 284 0.76 0.96 -13.00
C LEU A 284 0.49 1.77 -11.73
N GLN A 285 1.53 2.01 -10.92
CA GLN A 285 1.41 2.70 -9.63
C GLN A 285 1.96 4.13 -9.68
N PHE A 286 1.05 5.10 -9.58
CA PHE A 286 1.35 6.53 -9.53
C PHE A 286 1.24 7.04 -8.09
N VAL A 287 2.36 7.09 -7.36
CA VAL A 287 2.38 7.57 -5.96
C VAL A 287 2.38 9.11 -5.93
N GLY A 288 3.55 9.74 -6.08
CA GLY A 288 3.65 11.21 -6.18
C GLY A 288 3.08 11.79 -7.48
N GLY A 289 2.67 10.95 -8.42
CA GLY A 289 1.90 11.38 -9.60
C GLY A 289 0.41 11.56 -9.33
N THR A 290 -0.08 11.16 -8.14
CA THR A 290 -1.49 11.26 -7.73
C THR A 290 -1.68 12.14 -6.51
N LEU A 291 -0.82 12.01 -5.49
CA LEU A 291 -0.83 12.84 -4.27
C LEU A 291 -0.27 14.24 -4.52
#